data_AF-A0AAN6DRX9-F1
#
_entry.id   AF-A0AAN6DRX9-F1
#
_cell.length_a   1.000
_cell.length_b   1.000
_cell.length_c   1.000
_cell.angle_alpha   90.00
_cell.angle_beta   90.00
_cell.angle_gamma   90.00
#
_symmetry.space_group_name_H-M   'P 1'
#
loop_
_entity.id
_entity.type
_entity.pdbx_description
1 polymer ?
#
loop_
_entity_poly.entity_id
_entity_poly.type
_entity_poly.pdbx_seq_one_letter_code
_entity_poly.pdbx_strand_id
1 'polypeptide(L)'
;MDLLNLSSNWKKLQSTLPKPKPNPSSAKTAAQNGLKRKRGQSLGTSSRPSQGSLPRKRVRKGMSQNSTVSTKTGSIRDLEASDAGVRPRPADRAVSDQVNAGLCTSVEVGRYVAVDCEMVGVGPHPDRESALARVSIVNYNGDQIYDSYVLPQEDVTDWRTHVSGVEPKHMKYARSFQEVQADVSNIIKDRILIGHHIRHDLDALMISHPQRDIRDTARHHPYRKTTGGGYPRLKILASELLGFEIQEGEHSSIEDARACMLLFRKDKTAFEREHSKRWAKQVTTAPREDRNAEGQDRKPTKKKKPKKKK
;
A
#
# COMPACT_ATOMS: atom_id res chain seq x y z
N MET A 1 26.99 -30.93 -12.90
CA MET A 1 26.62 -29.75 -12.09
C MET A 1 27.90 -29.03 -11.74
N ASP A 2 28.19 -27.92 -12.40
CA ASP A 2 29.46 -27.21 -12.22
C ASP A 2 29.38 -26.16 -11.10
N LEU A 3 30.17 -26.37 -10.05
CA LEU A 3 30.23 -25.52 -8.86
C LEU A 3 31.15 -24.29 -9.02
N LEU A 4 31.55 -23.94 -10.24
CA LEU A 4 32.67 -23.01 -10.49
C LEU A 4 32.28 -21.55 -10.77
N ASN A 5 30.99 -21.19 -10.81
CA ASN A 5 30.56 -19.82 -11.12
C ASN A 5 29.74 -19.13 -9.99
N LEU A 6 30.21 -19.25 -8.75
CA LEU A 6 29.74 -18.44 -7.63
C LEU A 6 30.46 -17.08 -7.58
N SER A 7 29.67 -16.01 -7.62
CA SER A 7 30.10 -14.60 -7.58
C SER A 7 31.15 -14.30 -6.50
N SER A 8 32.10 -13.42 -6.84
CA SER A 8 33.22 -12.99 -5.99
C SER A 8 32.82 -12.45 -4.59
N ASN A 9 31.57 -11.99 -4.42
CA ASN A 9 31.06 -11.58 -3.11
C ASN A 9 30.83 -12.77 -2.14
N TRP A 10 30.45 -13.95 -2.66
CA TRP A 10 30.22 -15.14 -1.82
C TRP A 10 31.52 -15.61 -1.14
N LYS A 11 32.63 -15.63 -1.88
CA LYS A 11 33.96 -15.98 -1.35
C LYS A 11 34.44 -14.99 -0.27
N LYS A 12 34.11 -13.70 -0.39
CA LYS A 12 34.38 -12.71 0.67
C LYS A 12 33.57 -13.00 1.93
N LEU A 13 32.28 -13.33 1.81
CA LEU A 13 31.42 -13.61 2.97
C LEU A 13 31.86 -14.86 3.76
N GLN A 14 32.35 -15.91 3.07
CA GLN A 14 32.92 -17.09 3.74
C GLN A 14 34.22 -16.78 4.52
N SER A 15 34.99 -15.75 4.12
CA SER A 15 36.22 -15.38 4.82
C SER A 15 35.99 -14.65 6.15
N THR A 16 34.77 -14.13 6.38
CA THR A 16 34.40 -13.36 7.58
C THR A 16 33.72 -14.18 8.69
N LEU A 17 33.48 -15.48 8.47
CA LEU A 17 32.80 -16.34 9.45
C LEU A 17 33.81 -17.10 10.35
N PRO A 18 33.63 -17.10 11.69
CA PRO A 18 34.49 -17.87 12.59
C PRO A 18 34.25 -19.38 12.41
N LYS A 19 35.32 -20.14 12.17
CA LYS A 19 35.26 -21.60 12.04
C LYS A 19 34.98 -22.26 13.40
N PRO A 20 34.05 -23.22 13.51
CA PRO A 20 33.83 -23.96 14.75
C PRO A 20 35.03 -24.85 15.06
N LYS A 21 35.43 -24.90 16.34
CA LYS A 21 36.46 -25.83 16.84
C LYS A 21 35.83 -27.20 17.15
N PRO A 22 36.50 -28.33 16.90
CA PRO A 22 36.03 -29.64 17.31
C PRO A 22 36.25 -29.84 18.82
N ASN A 23 35.23 -30.35 19.52
CA ASN A 23 35.38 -30.83 20.91
C ASN A 23 35.41 -32.38 20.93
N PRO A 24 36.33 -33.00 21.67
CA PRO A 24 36.37 -34.45 21.86
C PRO A 24 35.40 -34.92 22.96
N SER A 25 35.13 -36.21 22.96
CA SER A 25 34.24 -36.93 23.88
C SER A 25 34.93 -37.42 25.16
N SER A 26 34.28 -37.31 26.33
CA SER A 26 34.45 -38.26 27.45
C SER A 26 33.39 -38.13 28.56
N ALA A 27 33.13 -39.24 29.25
CA ALA A 27 31.98 -39.56 30.11
C ALA A 27 32.02 -39.11 31.59
N LYS A 28 30.83 -39.16 32.25
CA LYS A 28 30.53 -39.36 33.71
C LYS A 28 31.08 -38.30 34.70
N THR A 29 30.38 -37.88 35.76
CA THR A 29 30.00 -38.64 37.00
C THR A 29 28.82 -37.95 37.74
N ALA A 30 28.41 -38.42 38.92
CA ALA A 30 27.06 -38.24 39.52
C ALA A 30 26.94 -37.38 40.81
N ALA A 31 25.70 -37.31 41.35
CA ALA A 31 25.27 -36.87 42.71
C ALA A 31 25.15 -35.33 42.95
N GLN A 32 24.22 -34.79 43.78
CA GLN A 32 23.13 -35.36 44.62
C GLN A 32 22.05 -34.30 45.02
N ASN A 33 20.98 -34.74 45.72
CA ASN A 33 19.87 -33.97 46.36
C ASN A 33 18.78 -33.38 45.42
N GLY A 34 17.45 -33.50 45.63
CA GLY A 34 16.61 -33.93 46.76
C GLY A 34 15.77 -32.74 47.30
N LEU A 35 14.43 -32.74 47.51
CA LEU A 35 13.39 -33.77 47.45
C LEU A 35 12.02 -33.25 46.93
N LYS A 36 11.34 -34.14 46.18
CA LYS A 36 9.89 -34.51 46.14
C LYS A 36 8.83 -33.80 47.04
N ARG A 37 7.66 -33.54 46.38
CA ARG A 37 6.25 -33.93 46.75
C ARG A 37 5.46 -33.03 47.76
N LYS A 38 4.10 -32.98 47.77
CA LYS A 38 2.99 -33.57 46.95
C LYS A 38 1.67 -32.75 47.12
N ARG A 39 0.83 -32.78 46.08
CA ARG A 39 -0.59 -32.36 45.93
C ARG A 39 -1.54 -32.75 47.09
N GLY A 40 -2.55 -31.89 47.38
CA GLY A 40 -3.74 -32.20 48.20
C GLY A 40 -4.90 -31.21 47.96
N GLN A 41 -6.14 -31.71 47.88
CA GLN A 41 -7.40 -30.94 47.71
C GLN A 41 -8.28 -31.11 48.97
N SER A 42 -9.10 -30.11 49.34
CA SER A 42 -10.51 -30.32 49.77
C SER A 42 -11.23 -29.05 50.26
N LEU A 43 -12.39 -28.77 49.63
CA LEU A 43 -13.72 -28.38 50.20
C LEU A 43 -13.86 -27.94 51.67
N GLY A 44 -14.75 -26.96 51.96
CA GLY A 44 -15.51 -26.96 53.22
C GLY A 44 -15.95 -25.63 53.88
N THR A 45 -16.97 -24.96 53.33
CA THR A 45 -18.04 -24.18 54.01
C THR A 45 -17.82 -23.29 55.26
N SER A 46 -18.35 -22.05 55.10
CA SER A 46 -18.78 -21.04 56.10
C SER A 46 -17.71 -20.06 56.63
N SER A 47 -18.02 -18.88 57.19
CA SER A 47 -19.34 -18.27 57.50
C SER A 47 -19.42 -16.77 57.09
N ARG A 48 -20.01 -15.87 57.90
CA ARG A 48 -20.07 -14.39 57.75
C ARG A 48 -20.24 -13.75 59.14
N PRO A 49 -19.64 -12.57 59.44
CA PRO A 49 -20.36 -11.27 59.29
C PRO A 49 -19.44 -10.09 58.86
N SER A 50 -19.73 -9.37 57.77
CA SER A 50 -20.33 -8.01 57.74
C SER A 50 -19.62 -6.85 58.47
N GLN A 51 -18.88 -6.02 57.71
CA GLN A 51 -18.96 -4.54 57.55
C GLN A 51 -18.14 -4.22 56.27
N GLY A 52 -18.34 -3.21 55.42
CA GLY A 52 -19.29 -2.09 55.37
C GLY A 52 -18.67 -1.01 54.45
N SER A 53 -19.20 -0.78 53.24
CA SER A 53 -18.82 0.36 52.39
C SER A 53 -19.91 0.71 51.37
N LEU A 54 -20.03 2.00 51.04
CA LEU A 54 -21.19 2.61 50.40
C LEU A 54 -21.10 2.66 48.86
N PRO A 55 -22.22 2.53 48.12
CA PRO A 55 -22.22 2.53 46.66
C PRO A 55 -22.16 3.94 46.06
N ARG A 56 -21.36 4.12 44.99
CA ARG A 56 -21.30 5.37 44.22
C ARG A 56 -22.56 5.51 43.32
N LYS A 57 -23.17 6.69 43.32
CA LYS A 57 -24.47 6.97 42.69
C LYS A 57 -24.49 6.68 41.17
N ARG A 58 -25.46 5.89 40.72
CA ARG A 58 -25.79 5.66 39.30
C ARG A 58 -26.90 6.61 38.88
N VAL A 59 -26.56 7.72 38.22
CA VAL A 59 -27.56 8.68 37.71
C VAL A 59 -28.19 8.12 36.43
N ARG A 60 -29.49 7.83 36.48
CA ARG A 60 -30.34 7.67 35.28
C ARG A 60 -30.92 9.03 34.91
N LYS A 61 -30.84 9.44 33.65
CA LYS A 61 -31.64 10.56 33.13
C LYS A 61 -32.01 10.35 31.66
N GLY A 62 -33.32 10.32 31.39
CA GLY A 62 -33.96 10.60 30.10
C GLY A 62 -33.52 9.80 28.87
N MET A 63 -34.28 8.75 28.52
CA MET A 63 -34.42 8.37 27.12
C MET A 63 -35.28 9.44 26.43
N SER A 64 -34.65 10.34 25.68
CA SER A 64 -35.35 11.12 24.65
C SER A 64 -35.32 10.30 23.36
N GLN A 65 -36.48 10.10 22.75
CA GLN A 65 -36.56 9.46 21.44
C GLN A 65 -36.03 10.42 20.38
N ASN A 66 -34.75 10.27 20.01
CA ASN A 66 -34.26 10.74 18.72
C ASN A 66 -34.03 9.53 17.82
N SER A 67 -34.53 9.65 16.60
CA SER A 67 -34.51 8.65 15.54
C SER A 67 -33.17 7.92 15.43
N THR A 68 -33.24 6.59 15.46
CA THR A 68 -32.13 5.72 15.08
C THR A 68 -31.87 5.92 13.58
N VAL A 69 -30.98 6.86 13.24
CA VAL A 69 -30.34 6.87 11.92
C VAL A 69 -29.43 5.66 11.89
N SER A 70 -30.00 4.53 11.48
CA SER A 70 -29.25 3.38 11.02
C SER A 70 -28.55 3.80 9.73
N THR A 71 -27.35 4.35 9.87
CA THR A 71 -26.40 4.48 8.76
C THR A 71 -26.06 3.08 8.31
N LYS A 72 -26.82 2.58 7.32
CA LYS A 72 -26.41 1.43 6.52
C LYS A 72 -25.03 1.77 5.97
N THR A 73 -24.02 0.99 6.36
CA THR A 73 -22.71 1.00 5.71
C THR A 73 -22.93 0.61 4.25
N GLY A 74 -22.78 1.59 3.36
CA GLY A 74 -22.87 1.34 1.92
C GLY A 74 -21.64 0.58 1.46
N SER A 75 -21.80 -0.31 0.49
CA SER A 75 -20.67 -0.84 -0.28
C SER A 75 -20.10 0.23 -1.21
N ILE A 76 -18.91 0.00 -1.78
CA ILE A 76 -18.40 0.83 -2.90
C ILE A 76 -19.44 0.98 -4.01
N ARG A 77 -20.18 -0.11 -4.32
CA ARG A 77 -21.22 -0.13 -5.36
C ARG A 77 -22.40 0.78 -5.05
N ASP A 78 -22.70 1.02 -3.77
CA ASP A 78 -23.76 1.94 -3.33
C ASP A 78 -23.32 3.40 -3.42
N LEU A 79 -22.06 3.70 -3.10
CA LEU A 79 -21.51 5.06 -3.25
C LEU A 79 -21.27 5.44 -4.71
N GLU A 80 -20.82 4.51 -5.54
CA GLU A 80 -20.78 4.64 -7.00
C GLU A 80 -22.18 4.77 -7.63
N ALA A 81 -23.25 4.43 -6.90
CA ALA A 81 -24.64 4.66 -7.30
C ALA A 81 -25.23 5.96 -6.69
N SER A 82 -24.56 6.53 -5.68
CA SER A 82 -25.02 7.74 -5.00
C SER A 82 -24.56 9.01 -5.72
N ASP A 83 -25.48 9.95 -5.92
CA ASP A 83 -25.22 11.26 -6.55
C ASP A 83 -24.43 12.22 -5.65
N ALA A 84 -23.96 11.75 -4.49
CA ALA A 84 -23.16 12.50 -3.52
C ALA A 84 -21.64 12.41 -3.77
N GLY A 85 -21.20 11.57 -4.71
CA GLY A 85 -19.81 11.41 -5.14
C GLY A 85 -19.46 12.20 -6.40
N VAL A 86 -18.17 12.38 -6.68
CA VAL A 86 -17.69 13.15 -7.85
C VAL A 86 -18.14 12.50 -9.17
N ARG A 87 -19.22 13.05 -9.73
CA ARG A 87 -19.97 12.70 -10.96
C ARG A 87 -20.84 11.42 -10.87
N PRO A 88 -22.13 11.48 -11.26
CA PRO A 88 -22.99 10.30 -11.33
C PRO A 88 -22.58 9.32 -12.42
N ARG A 89 -22.93 8.05 -12.16
CA ARG A 89 -22.73 6.88 -13.02
C ARG A 89 -23.55 6.98 -14.33
N PRO A 90 -22.95 6.81 -15.52
CA PRO A 90 -23.69 6.51 -16.74
C PRO A 90 -24.44 5.17 -16.58
N ALA A 91 -25.75 5.15 -16.84
CA ALA A 91 -26.64 4.01 -16.56
C ALA A 91 -26.30 2.73 -17.35
N ASP A 92 -25.45 2.88 -18.35
CA ASP A 92 -25.01 1.92 -19.37
C ASP A 92 -23.72 1.15 -18.99
N ARG A 93 -23.09 1.44 -17.85
CA ARG A 93 -21.93 0.69 -17.33
C ARG A 93 -22.32 -0.62 -16.62
N ALA A 94 -22.63 -1.63 -17.42
CA ALA A 94 -22.90 -3.00 -16.98
C ALA A 94 -21.74 -3.98 -17.26
N VAL A 95 -20.48 -3.53 -17.17
CA VAL A 95 -19.33 -4.45 -17.19
C VAL A 95 -19.15 -5.02 -15.78
N SER A 96 -19.73 -6.18 -15.52
CA SER A 96 -19.47 -6.94 -14.31
C SER A 96 -17.98 -7.28 -14.22
N ASP A 97 -17.39 -7.12 -13.03
CA ASP A 97 -16.00 -7.51 -12.74
C ASP A 97 -15.75 -8.95 -13.22
N GLN A 98 -14.73 -9.15 -14.06
CA GLN A 98 -14.39 -10.45 -14.61
C GLN A 98 -13.09 -10.93 -13.98
N VAL A 99 -13.22 -11.80 -12.98
CA VAL A 99 -12.08 -12.33 -12.25
C VAL A 99 -11.13 -13.06 -13.19
N ASN A 100 -9.84 -12.73 -13.13
CA ASN A 100 -8.77 -13.31 -13.95
C ASN A 100 -8.91 -13.10 -15.47
N ALA A 101 -9.72 -12.15 -15.93
CA ALA A 101 -9.93 -11.90 -17.36
C ALA A 101 -8.68 -11.43 -18.12
N GLY A 102 -7.68 -10.87 -17.44
CA GLY A 102 -6.56 -10.16 -18.06
C GLY A 102 -7.01 -8.78 -18.52
N LEU A 103 -6.46 -8.30 -19.65
CA LEU A 103 -6.76 -6.98 -20.20
C LEU A 103 -8.19 -6.87 -20.76
N CYS A 104 -8.98 -5.98 -20.16
CA CYS A 104 -10.30 -5.59 -20.64
C CYS A 104 -10.17 -4.59 -21.80
N THR A 105 -10.52 -5.01 -23.02
CA THR A 105 -10.38 -4.19 -24.23
C THR A 105 -11.55 -3.22 -24.47
N SER A 106 -12.66 -3.38 -23.74
CA SER A 106 -13.88 -2.56 -23.88
C SER A 106 -13.90 -1.32 -23.00
N VAL A 107 -12.84 -1.04 -22.22
CA VAL A 107 -12.76 0.11 -21.32
C VAL A 107 -11.59 1.02 -21.68
N GLU A 108 -11.81 2.34 -21.57
CA GLU A 108 -10.72 3.30 -21.71
C GLU A 108 -9.81 3.28 -20.48
N VAL A 109 -8.51 3.10 -20.70
CA VAL A 109 -7.48 3.11 -19.63
C VAL A 109 -7.33 4.52 -19.02
N GLY A 110 -7.41 5.56 -19.86
CA GLY A 110 -7.22 6.94 -19.45
C GLY A 110 -5.80 7.27 -18.96
N ARG A 111 -5.67 8.42 -18.27
CA ARG A 111 -4.40 8.97 -17.76
C ARG A 111 -4.03 8.52 -16.35
N TYR A 112 -5.04 8.21 -15.54
CA TYR A 112 -4.89 7.85 -14.12
C TYR A 112 -5.35 6.42 -13.95
N VAL A 113 -4.49 5.57 -13.38
CA VAL A 113 -4.78 4.16 -13.12
C VAL A 113 -4.42 3.85 -11.67
N ALA A 114 -5.27 3.10 -10.96
CA ALA A 114 -4.93 2.54 -9.65
C ALA A 114 -4.57 1.06 -9.81
N VAL A 115 -3.56 0.61 -9.10
CA VAL A 115 -3.16 -0.80 -9.01
C VAL A 115 -3.16 -1.25 -7.55
N ASP A 116 -3.45 -2.52 -7.34
CA ASP A 116 -3.32 -3.21 -6.06
C ASP A 116 -2.97 -4.69 -6.33
N CYS A 117 -2.15 -5.29 -5.46
CA CYS A 117 -1.64 -6.65 -5.61
C CYS A 117 -1.90 -7.52 -4.37
N GLU A 118 -2.30 -8.78 -4.61
CA GLU A 118 -2.32 -9.82 -3.58
C GLU A 118 -1.01 -10.63 -3.62
N MET A 119 -0.41 -10.85 -2.45
CA MET A 119 0.86 -11.56 -2.30
C MET A 119 0.75 -12.78 -1.38
N VAL A 120 1.37 -13.89 -1.81
CA VAL A 120 1.53 -15.13 -1.03
C VAL A 120 2.91 -15.18 -0.37
N GLY A 121 3.05 -15.99 0.68
CA GLY A 121 4.32 -16.28 1.34
C GLY A 121 5.09 -17.38 0.62
N VAL A 122 6.38 -17.13 0.38
CA VAL A 122 7.29 -18.06 -0.32
C VAL A 122 8.53 -18.35 0.52
N GLY A 123 9.25 -19.41 0.17
CA GLY A 123 10.56 -19.71 0.78
C GLY A 123 10.49 -20.13 2.26
N PRO A 124 11.63 -20.07 2.98
CA PRO A 124 11.73 -20.54 4.37
C PRO A 124 11.16 -19.54 5.40
N HIS A 125 10.92 -18.28 5.01
CA HIS A 125 10.37 -17.23 5.87
C HIS A 125 9.12 -16.59 5.24
N PRO A 126 8.00 -17.34 5.10
CA PRO A 126 6.77 -16.84 4.48
C PRO A 126 6.07 -15.71 5.25
N ASP A 127 6.57 -15.30 6.42
CA ASP A 127 6.17 -14.07 7.13
C ASP A 127 6.83 -12.80 6.58
N ARG A 128 7.87 -12.94 5.74
CA ARG A 128 8.73 -11.83 5.26
C ARG A 128 8.98 -11.87 3.76
N GLU A 129 9.13 -13.06 3.21
CA GLU A 129 9.32 -13.33 1.79
C GLU A 129 7.94 -13.44 1.13
N SER A 130 7.72 -12.65 0.09
CA SER A 130 6.41 -12.54 -0.59
C SER A 130 6.58 -12.55 -2.10
N ALA A 131 5.71 -13.29 -2.78
CA ALA A 131 5.60 -13.29 -4.23
C ALA A 131 4.21 -12.83 -4.69
N LEU A 132 4.15 -12.22 -5.86
CA LEU A 132 2.91 -11.79 -6.50
C LEU A 132 2.03 -13.00 -6.85
N ALA A 133 0.74 -12.93 -6.52
CA ALA A 133 -0.22 -14.00 -6.83
C ALA A 133 -1.53 -13.49 -7.47
N ARG A 134 -1.86 -12.20 -7.32
CA ARG A 134 -2.91 -11.52 -8.08
C ARG A 134 -2.57 -10.04 -8.27
N VAL A 135 -2.99 -9.44 -9.38
CA VAL A 135 -2.93 -7.98 -9.59
C VAL A 135 -4.19 -7.48 -10.27
N SER A 136 -4.72 -6.37 -9.76
CA SER A 136 -5.86 -5.66 -10.34
C SER A 136 -5.48 -4.23 -10.73
N ILE A 137 -5.99 -3.74 -11.85
CA ILE A 137 -5.85 -2.34 -12.28
C ILE A 137 -7.22 -1.77 -12.64
N VAL A 138 -7.54 -0.59 -12.11
CA VAL A 138 -8.76 0.17 -12.45
C VAL A 138 -8.45 1.56 -13.01
N ASN A 139 -9.29 2.04 -13.91
CA ASN A 139 -9.16 3.38 -14.48
C ASN A 139 -9.64 4.47 -13.51
N TYR A 140 -9.54 5.75 -13.91
CA TYR A 140 -10.02 6.89 -13.11
C TYR A 140 -11.48 6.77 -12.65
N ASN A 141 -12.33 6.12 -13.43
CA ASN A 141 -13.75 6.00 -13.12
C ASN A 141 -14.09 4.79 -12.23
N GLY A 142 -13.15 3.86 -12.03
CA GLY A 142 -13.33 2.61 -11.26
C GLY A 142 -13.56 1.36 -12.12
N ASP A 143 -13.47 1.46 -13.45
CA ASP A 143 -13.64 0.28 -14.32
C ASP A 143 -12.40 -0.62 -14.27
N GLN A 144 -12.60 -1.93 -14.22
CA GLN A 144 -11.53 -2.93 -14.32
C GLN A 144 -10.86 -2.86 -15.70
N ILE A 145 -9.61 -2.38 -15.74
CA ILE A 145 -8.73 -2.45 -16.91
C ILE A 145 -8.10 -3.85 -16.98
N TYR A 146 -7.68 -4.39 -15.84
CA TYR A 146 -6.95 -5.64 -15.77
C TYR A 146 -7.24 -6.36 -14.44
N ASP A 147 -7.41 -7.67 -14.47
CA ASP A 147 -7.31 -8.54 -13.29
C ASP A 147 -6.72 -9.88 -13.71
N SER A 148 -5.70 -10.37 -13.01
CA SER A 148 -5.13 -11.69 -13.24
C SER A 148 -4.60 -12.30 -11.96
N TYR A 149 -4.88 -13.60 -11.77
CA TYR A 149 -4.01 -14.45 -10.96
C TYR A 149 -2.68 -14.63 -11.68
N VAL A 150 -1.62 -14.76 -10.90
CA VAL A 150 -0.23 -14.85 -11.36
C VAL A 150 0.38 -16.10 -10.76
N LEU A 151 1.13 -16.86 -11.57
CA LEU A 151 1.97 -17.95 -11.08
C LEU A 151 3.19 -17.36 -10.35
N PRO A 152 3.36 -17.61 -9.03
CA PRO A 152 4.58 -17.22 -8.31
C PRO A 152 5.82 -17.90 -8.92
N GLN A 153 6.97 -17.22 -8.86
CA GLN A 153 8.22 -17.77 -9.41
C GLN A 153 8.91 -18.73 -8.44
N GLU A 154 8.65 -18.57 -7.14
CA GLU A 154 9.16 -19.37 -6.04
C GLU A 154 8.08 -20.31 -5.46
N ASP A 155 8.53 -21.37 -4.78
CA ASP A 155 7.62 -22.30 -4.09
C ASP A 155 6.81 -21.60 -2.99
N VAL A 156 5.49 -21.64 -3.12
CA VAL A 156 4.54 -21.08 -2.14
C VAL A 156 4.48 -21.95 -0.90
N THR A 157 4.87 -21.39 0.23
CA THR A 157 4.87 -22.06 1.54
C THR A 157 3.74 -21.57 2.45
N ASP A 158 3.14 -20.41 2.18
CA ASP A 158 1.89 -19.94 2.80
C ASP A 158 1.03 -19.17 1.78
N TRP A 159 -0.20 -19.60 1.54
CA TRP A 159 -1.13 -18.91 0.64
C TRP A 159 -1.70 -17.63 1.24
N ARG A 160 -1.67 -17.48 2.56
CA ARG A 160 -2.25 -16.36 3.30
C ARG A 160 -3.71 -16.07 2.92
N THR A 161 -4.47 -17.08 2.48
CA THR A 161 -5.80 -16.93 1.84
C THR A 161 -6.77 -16.06 2.64
N HIS A 162 -6.76 -16.21 3.97
CA HIS A 162 -7.53 -15.39 4.92
C HIS A 162 -7.29 -13.86 4.83
N VAL A 163 -6.20 -13.45 4.18
CA VAL A 163 -5.92 -12.06 3.76
C VAL A 163 -6.01 -11.96 2.25
N SER A 164 -5.27 -12.77 1.49
CA SER A 164 -5.04 -12.57 0.04
C SER A 164 -6.21 -12.95 -0.88
N GLY A 165 -7.18 -13.72 -0.40
CA GLY A 165 -8.19 -14.36 -1.26
C GLY A 165 -7.62 -15.32 -2.32
N VAL A 166 -6.34 -15.68 -2.23
CA VAL A 166 -5.70 -16.59 -3.19
C VAL A 166 -5.63 -18.01 -2.62
N GLU A 167 -6.09 -18.97 -3.41
CA GLU A 167 -6.03 -20.40 -3.14
C GLU A 167 -5.21 -21.14 -4.21
N PRO A 168 -4.65 -22.32 -3.90
CA PRO A 168 -3.95 -23.18 -4.87
C PRO A 168 -4.77 -23.45 -6.15
N LYS A 169 -6.10 -23.55 -6.03
CA LYS A 169 -6.99 -23.83 -7.17
C LYS A 169 -6.96 -22.73 -8.24
N HIS A 170 -6.62 -21.49 -7.88
CA HIS A 170 -6.54 -20.36 -8.80
C HIS A 170 -5.33 -20.49 -9.75
N MET A 171 -4.25 -21.15 -9.30
CA MET A 171 -3.03 -21.35 -10.10
C MET A 171 -3.26 -22.16 -11.36
N LYS A 172 -4.28 -23.03 -11.40
CA LYS A 172 -4.64 -23.81 -12.60
C LYS A 172 -4.96 -22.92 -13.82
N TYR A 173 -5.40 -21.69 -13.58
CA TYR A 173 -5.77 -20.72 -14.62
C TYR A 173 -4.99 -19.41 -14.52
N ALA A 174 -3.95 -19.36 -13.67
CA ALA A 174 -3.11 -18.18 -13.51
C ALA A 174 -2.19 -17.98 -14.71
N ARG A 175 -1.92 -16.72 -15.05
CA ARG A 175 -0.97 -16.35 -16.11
C ARG A 175 0.47 -16.48 -15.63
N SER A 176 1.40 -16.58 -16.57
CA SER A 176 2.82 -16.52 -16.24
C SER A 176 3.19 -15.15 -15.66
N PHE A 177 4.13 -15.11 -14.72
CA PHE A 177 4.61 -13.85 -14.16
C PHE A 177 5.09 -12.86 -15.25
N GLN A 178 5.78 -13.37 -16.27
CA GLN A 178 6.34 -12.57 -17.36
C GLN A 178 5.25 -11.93 -18.24
N GLU A 179 4.17 -12.65 -18.53
CA GLU A 179 3.00 -12.14 -19.26
C GLU A 179 2.33 -11.01 -18.45
N VAL A 180 2.03 -11.26 -17.17
CA VAL A 180 1.41 -10.25 -16.31
C VAL A 180 2.31 -9.03 -16.11
N GLN A 181 3.61 -9.22 -15.91
CA GLN A 181 4.58 -8.13 -15.78
C GLN A 181 4.61 -7.27 -17.04
N ALA A 182 4.59 -7.88 -18.23
CA ALA A 182 4.59 -7.16 -19.50
C ALA A 182 3.29 -6.36 -19.69
N ASP A 183 2.13 -6.97 -19.45
CA ASP A 183 0.83 -6.32 -19.55
C ASP A 183 0.70 -5.15 -18.57
N VAL A 184 0.99 -5.37 -17.28
CA VAL A 184 0.97 -4.32 -16.25
C VAL A 184 1.93 -3.19 -16.62
N SER A 185 3.15 -3.49 -17.06
CA SER A 185 4.14 -2.50 -17.50
C SER A 185 3.60 -1.63 -18.65
N ASN A 186 2.97 -2.25 -19.65
CA ASN A 186 2.37 -1.56 -20.80
C ASN A 186 1.17 -0.69 -20.39
N ILE A 187 0.35 -1.17 -19.45
CA ILE A 187 -0.82 -0.45 -18.92
C ILE A 187 -0.38 0.78 -18.12
N ILE A 188 0.61 0.67 -17.22
CA ILE A 188 1.02 1.80 -16.36
C ILE A 188 1.98 2.79 -17.04
N LYS A 189 2.56 2.42 -18.19
CA LYS A 189 3.51 3.27 -18.92
C LYS A 189 2.92 4.65 -19.25
N ASP A 190 3.72 5.69 -19.04
CA ASP A 190 3.42 7.11 -19.32
C ASP A 190 2.12 7.64 -18.69
N ARG A 191 1.65 7.00 -17.61
CA ARG A 191 0.43 7.36 -16.86
C ARG A 191 0.76 7.75 -15.42
N ILE A 192 -0.23 8.30 -14.72
CA ILE A 192 -0.15 8.57 -13.27
C ILE A 192 -0.65 7.33 -12.53
N LEU A 193 0.21 6.74 -11.71
CA LEU A 193 -0.06 5.51 -10.96
C LEU A 193 -0.53 5.83 -9.53
N ILE A 194 -1.75 5.42 -9.19
CA ILE A 194 -2.34 5.52 -7.86
C ILE A 194 -2.16 4.16 -7.16
N GLY A 195 -1.98 4.16 -5.84
CA GLY A 195 -2.03 2.96 -5.01
C GLY A 195 -1.95 3.28 -3.52
N HIS A 196 -1.76 2.28 -2.69
CA HIS A 196 -1.63 2.42 -1.24
C HIS A 196 -0.43 1.63 -0.75
N HIS A 197 0.61 2.30 -0.26
CA HIS A 197 1.92 1.67 -0.04
C HIS A 197 2.55 1.04 -1.31
N ILE A 198 2.19 1.58 -2.48
CA ILE A 198 2.51 1.19 -3.88
C ILE A 198 3.91 0.64 -4.16
N ARG A 199 4.89 0.90 -3.30
CA ARG A 199 6.21 0.29 -3.39
C ARG A 199 6.13 -1.24 -3.23
N HIS A 200 5.27 -1.78 -2.36
CA HIS A 200 5.17 -3.22 -2.16
C HIS A 200 4.66 -3.93 -3.42
N ASP A 201 3.67 -3.35 -4.09
CA ASP A 201 3.14 -3.78 -5.37
C ASP A 201 4.21 -3.75 -6.47
N LEU A 202 4.91 -2.60 -6.61
CA LEU A 202 5.95 -2.42 -7.62
C LEU A 202 7.15 -3.36 -7.40
N ASP A 203 7.57 -3.56 -6.15
CA ASP A 203 8.62 -4.50 -5.78
C ASP A 203 8.18 -5.95 -6.09
N ALA A 204 6.91 -6.34 -5.80
CA ALA A 204 6.36 -7.67 -6.10
C ALA A 204 6.15 -7.93 -7.61
N LEU A 205 5.77 -6.90 -8.38
CA LEU A 205 5.71 -6.93 -9.84
C LEU A 205 7.11 -6.87 -10.50
N MET A 206 8.16 -6.58 -9.73
CA MET A 206 9.53 -6.31 -10.20
C MET A 206 9.60 -5.21 -11.29
N ILE A 207 8.78 -4.16 -11.16
CA ILE A 207 8.73 -3.03 -12.10
C ILE A 207 9.02 -1.70 -11.40
N SER A 208 9.55 -0.74 -12.14
CA SER A 208 9.78 0.63 -11.64
C SER A 208 8.85 1.62 -12.32
N HIS A 209 8.36 2.62 -11.56
CA HIS A 209 7.55 3.70 -12.09
C HIS A 209 8.12 5.07 -11.65
N PRO A 210 8.11 6.11 -12.51
CA PRO A 210 8.72 7.40 -12.16
C PRO A 210 8.08 8.03 -10.91
N GLN A 211 8.87 8.37 -9.90
CA GLN A 211 8.36 8.85 -8.60
C GLN A 211 7.50 10.12 -8.69
N ARG A 212 7.70 10.95 -9.73
CA ARG A 212 6.88 12.14 -10.03
C ARG A 212 5.45 11.81 -10.50
N ASP A 213 5.26 10.61 -11.03
CA ASP A 213 4.03 10.11 -11.66
C ASP A 213 3.28 9.13 -10.73
N ILE A 214 3.87 8.76 -9.58
CA ILE A 214 3.20 8.03 -8.48
C ILE A 214 2.30 8.97 -7.65
N ARG A 215 1.16 8.46 -7.16
CA ARG A 215 0.26 9.07 -6.17
C ARG A 215 -0.11 8.04 -5.10
N ASP A 216 0.77 7.87 -4.12
CA ASP A 216 0.57 6.93 -3.01
C ASP A 216 -0.34 7.52 -1.92
N THR A 217 -1.50 6.89 -1.71
CA THR A 217 -2.51 7.34 -0.74
C THR A 217 -2.04 7.20 0.71
N ALA A 218 -1.31 6.14 1.07
CA ALA A 218 -0.77 5.96 2.42
C ALA A 218 0.18 7.11 2.79
N ARG A 219 0.91 7.64 1.81
CA ARG A 219 1.92 8.70 2.00
C ARG A 219 1.33 10.11 2.00
N HIS A 220 0.09 10.31 1.56
CA HIS A 220 -0.50 11.63 1.40
C HIS A 220 -0.63 12.36 2.75
N HIS A 221 -0.06 13.57 2.83
CA HIS A 221 0.08 14.26 4.11
C HIS A 221 -1.25 14.56 4.85
N PRO A 222 -2.36 14.95 4.19
CA PRO A 222 -3.68 15.03 4.82
C PRO A 222 -4.15 13.71 5.44
N TYR A 223 -3.99 12.58 4.76
CA TYR A 223 -4.45 11.27 5.25
C TYR A 223 -3.62 10.77 6.43
N ARG A 224 -2.30 10.96 6.38
CA ARG A 224 -1.43 10.65 7.52
C ARG A 224 -1.81 11.37 8.82
N LYS A 225 -2.51 12.52 8.75
CA LYS A 225 -2.99 13.22 9.95
C LYS A 225 -4.13 12.49 10.65
N THR A 226 -4.94 11.67 9.98
CA THR A 226 -6.03 10.95 10.67
C THR A 226 -5.44 9.92 11.65
N THR A 227 -4.34 9.26 11.27
CA THR A 227 -3.57 8.33 12.12
C THR A 227 -2.36 8.98 12.80
N GLY A 228 -2.46 10.23 13.24
CA GLY A 228 -1.44 10.87 14.11
C GLY A 228 -0.04 11.05 13.50
N GLY A 229 0.08 11.03 12.17
CA GLY A 229 1.35 11.14 11.43
C GLY A 229 1.94 9.82 10.96
N GLY A 230 1.40 8.67 11.38
CA GLY A 230 1.75 7.36 10.83
C GLY A 230 1.33 7.20 9.37
N TYR A 231 1.57 6.02 8.79
CA TYR A 231 0.92 5.62 7.54
C TYR A 231 -0.42 4.94 7.89
N PRO A 232 -1.56 5.48 7.44
CA PRO A 232 -2.87 4.89 7.71
C PRO A 232 -3.07 3.63 6.86
N ARG A 233 -3.83 2.65 7.38
CA ARG A 233 -4.26 1.48 6.59
C ARG A 233 -5.40 1.87 5.65
N LEU A 234 -5.47 1.25 4.47
CA LEU A 234 -6.50 1.54 3.46
C LEU A 234 -7.92 1.43 4.02
N LYS A 235 -8.23 0.37 4.77
CA LYS A 235 -9.51 0.19 5.48
C LYS A 235 -9.90 1.37 6.36
N ILE A 236 -8.94 1.97 7.09
CA ILE A 236 -9.20 3.14 7.95
C ILE A 236 -9.58 4.34 7.09
N LEU A 237 -8.85 4.58 5.98
CA LEU A 237 -9.17 5.69 5.07
C LEU A 237 -10.50 5.48 4.33
N ALA A 238 -10.83 4.26 3.92
CA ALA A 238 -12.10 3.92 3.32
C ALA A 238 -13.27 4.22 4.28
N SER A 239 -13.19 3.73 5.52
CA SER A 239 -14.21 3.95 6.55
C SER A 239 -14.33 5.44 6.91
N GLU A 240 -13.23 6.09 7.30
CA GLU A 240 -13.25 7.48 7.81
C GLU A 240 -13.53 8.54 6.72
N LEU A 241 -13.02 8.35 5.50
CA LEU A 241 -13.05 9.38 4.46
C LEU A 241 -14.03 9.09 3.32
N LEU A 242 -14.37 7.84 3.06
CA LEU A 242 -15.31 7.46 2.00
C LEU A 242 -16.64 6.93 2.55
N GLY A 243 -16.69 6.47 3.81
CA GLY A 243 -17.92 6.05 4.49
C GLY A 243 -18.33 4.60 4.23
N PHE A 244 -17.38 3.73 3.86
CA PHE A 244 -17.61 2.32 3.63
C PHE A 244 -16.51 1.44 4.25
N GLU A 245 -16.88 0.22 4.65
CA GLU A 245 -15.93 -0.79 5.09
C GLU A 245 -15.47 -1.64 3.90
N ILE A 246 -14.19 -2.04 3.94
CA ILE A 246 -13.53 -3.00 3.04
C ILE A 246 -12.74 -3.98 3.89
N GLN A 247 -12.20 -5.06 3.30
CA GLN A 247 -11.33 -6.00 4.01
C GLN A 247 -12.00 -6.52 5.31
N GLU A 248 -13.30 -6.87 5.25
CA GLU A 248 -14.03 -7.51 6.36
C GLU A 248 -13.77 -9.03 6.45
N GLY A 249 -13.27 -9.62 5.37
CA GLY A 249 -12.73 -10.98 5.30
C GLY A 249 -11.49 -10.99 4.42
N GLU A 250 -11.47 -11.88 3.44
CA GLU A 250 -10.45 -11.89 2.38
C GLU A 250 -10.45 -10.55 1.62
N HIS A 251 -9.27 -10.11 1.18
CA HIS A 251 -9.09 -8.91 0.40
C HIS A 251 -9.50 -9.13 -1.06
N SER A 252 -9.72 -8.03 -1.75
CA SER A 252 -10.01 -8.01 -3.17
C SER A 252 -9.26 -6.84 -3.78
N SER A 253 -8.11 -7.11 -4.39
CA SER A 253 -7.35 -6.09 -5.14
C SER A 253 -8.18 -5.23 -6.11
N ILE A 254 -9.31 -5.71 -6.66
CA ILE A 254 -10.22 -4.85 -7.46
C ILE A 254 -10.91 -3.80 -6.56
N GLU A 255 -11.37 -4.22 -5.38
CA GLU A 255 -11.99 -3.35 -4.38
C GLU A 255 -10.99 -2.34 -3.80
N ASP A 256 -9.79 -2.82 -3.46
CA ASP A 256 -8.73 -2.01 -2.86
C ASP A 256 -8.16 -0.99 -3.87
N ALA A 257 -7.97 -1.37 -5.14
CA ALA A 257 -7.61 -0.44 -6.21
C ALA A 257 -8.71 0.63 -6.44
N ARG A 258 -9.99 0.28 -6.33
CA ARG A 258 -11.12 1.25 -6.37
C ARG A 258 -11.08 2.20 -5.18
N ALA A 259 -10.89 1.69 -3.97
CA ALA A 259 -10.77 2.52 -2.76
C ALA A 259 -9.59 3.51 -2.91
N CYS A 260 -8.44 3.07 -3.42
CA CYS A 260 -7.30 3.93 -3.74
C CYS A 260 -7.66 5.04 -4.75
N MET A 261 -8.35 4.70 -5.83
CA MET A 261 -8.78 5.68 -6.84
C MET A 261 -9.82 6.67 -6.29
N LEU A 262 -10.77 6.22 -5.46
CA LEU A 262 -11.77 7.08 -4.82
C LEU A 262 -11.14 8.06 -3.83
N LEU A 263 -10.16 7.61 -3.03
CA LEU A 263 -9.34 8.48 -2.20
C LEU A 263 -8.62 9.53 -3.05
N PHE A 264 -7.87 9.10 -4.08
CA PHE A 264 -7.20 10.03 -4.98
C PHE A 264 -8.15 11.05 -5.63
N ARG A 265 -9.37 10.64 -6.02
CA ARG A 265 -10.41 11.54 -6.56
C ARG A 265 -10.88 12.56 -5.53
N LYS A 266 -11.13 12.14 -4.29
CA LYS A 266 -11.60 13.00 -3.19
C LYS A 266 -10.67 14.18 -2.97
N ASP A 267 -9.36 13.92 -2.86
CA ASP A 267 -8.35 14.93 -2.54
C ASP A 267 -7.44 15.29 -3.73
N LYS A 268 -7.89 15.06 -4.98
CA LYS A 268 -7.08 15.21 -6.20
C LYS A 268 -6.31 16.54 -6.25
N THR A 269 -6.97 17.64 -5.91
CA THR A 269 -6.37 18.99 -5.88
C THR A 269 -5.25 19.10 -4.83
N ALA A 270 -5.36 18.41 -3.70
CA ALA A 270 -4.31 18.38 -2.68
C ALA A 270 -3.12 17.50 -3.12
N PHE A 271 -3.38 16.31 -3.69
CA PHE A 271 -2.36 15.45 -4.29
C PHE A 271 -1.54 16.18 -5.35
N GLU A 272 -2.19 16.78 -6.35
CA GLU A 272 -1.50 17.44 -7.47
C GLU A 272 -0.73 18.69 -6.99
N ARG A 273 -1.24 19.40 -5.98
CA ARG A 273 -0.54 20.53 -5.35
C ARG A 273 0.70 20.09 -4.56
N GLU A 274 0.65 18.96 -3.85
CA GLU A 274 1.80 18.38 -3.15
C GLU A 274 2.89 17.96 -4.16
N HIS A 275 2.49 17.27 -5.22
CA HIS A 275 3.42 16.79 -6.26
C HIS A 275 4.00 17.94 -7.10
N SER A 276 3.20 18.96 -7.44
CA SER A 276 3.68 20.15 -8.15
C SER A 276 4.68 20.99 -7.35
N LYS A 277 4.64 20.93 -6.01
CA LYS A 277 5.67 21.57 -5.15
C LYS A 277 6.97 20.77 -5.13
N ARG A 278 6.88 19.44 -5.11
CA ARG A 278 8.03 18.53 -4.96
C ARG A 278 8.74 18.23 -6.29
N TRP A 279 8.00 18.20 -7.38
CA TRP A 279 8.48 18.06 -8.76
C TRP A 279 8.01 19.24 -9.60
N ALA A 280 8.24 20.46 -9.08
CA ALA A 280 8.02 21.69 -9.84
C ALA A 280 8.69 21.53 -11.20
N LYS A 281 7.95 21.79 -12.29
CA LYS A 281 8.47 21.66 -13.65
C LYS A 281 9.78 22.44 -13.72
N GLN A 282 10.88 21.75 -14.08
CA GLN A 282 12.09 22.45 -14.49
C GLN A 282 11.68 23.33 -15.66
N VAL A 283 11.66 24.63 -15.43
CA VAL A 283 11.50 25.60 -16.52
C VAL A 283 12.78 25.46 -17.32
N THR A 284 12.71 24.75 -18.43
CA THR A 284 13.75 24.78 -19.46
C THR A 284 13.78 26.21 -19.99
N THR A 285 14.59 27.06 -19.37
CA THR A 285 14.99 28.33 -19.94
C THR A 285 15.71 28.00 -21.23
N ALA A 286 14.98 28.06 -22.35
CA ALA A 286 15.58 27.96 -23.67
C ALA A 286 16.75 28.96 -23.72
N PRO A 287 17.92 28.57 -24.26
CA PRO A 287 19.01 29.52 -24.45
C PRO A 287 18.47 30.73 -25.20
N ARG A 288 18.70 31.92 -24.64
CA ARG A 288 18.38 33.16 -25.36
C ARG A 288 19.31 33.19 -26.56
N GLU A 289 18.75 33.26 -27.78
CA GLU A 289 19.52 33.54 -28.97
C GLU A 289 20.18 34.93 -28.80
N ASP A 290 21.50 34.97 -28.73
CA ASP A 290 22.26 36.22 -28.69
C ASP A 290 22.20 36.93 -30.04
N ARG A 291 21.10 37.63 -30.28
CA ARG A 291 21.02 38.66 -31.31
C ARG A 291 21.73 39.91 -30.81
N ASN A 292 23.01 40.04 -31.16
CA ASN A 292 23.58 41.23 -31.81
C ASN A 292 25.11 41.21 -31.71
N ALA A 293 25.77 41.03 -32.86
CA ALA A 293 27.16 41.39 -33.07
C ALA A 293 27.24 42.35 -34.27
N GLU A 294 26.85 43.61 -34.04
CA GLU A 294 26.96 44.69 -35.01
C GLU A 294 27.94 45.77 -34.52
N GLY A 295 28.62 46.41 -35.47
CA GLY A 295 29.06 47.79 -35.32
C GLY A 295 30.20 48.08 -34.34
N GLN A 296 31.44 47.98 -34.81
CA GLN A 296 32.44 48.97 -34.40
C GLN A 296 32.00 50.34 -34.94
N ASP A 297 31.88 51.37 -34.09
CA ASP A 297 32.84 52.50 -34.03
C ASP A 297 32.31 53.68 -33.17
N ARG A 298 33.24 54.50 -32.64
CA ARG A 298 33.13 55.88 -32.11
C ARG A 298 32.50 56.13 -30.72
N LYS A 299 33.39 56.53 -29.80
CA LYS A 299 33.09 57.28 -28.56
C LYS A 299 32.52 58.67 -28.88
N PRO A 300 31.75 59.27 -27.95
CA PRO A 300 32.26 60.50 -27.34
C PRO A 300 32.11 60.59 -25.81
N THR A 301 32.88 61.51 -25.23
CA THR A 301 33.10 61.72 -23.78
C THR A 301 31.94 62.38 -23.03
N LYS A 302 31.61 61.90 -21.82
CA LYS A 302 30.68 62.58 -20.88
C LYS A 302 31.38 63.62 -20.00
N LYS A 303 30.99 64.90 -20.13
CA LYS A 303 31.28 65.95 -19.13
C LYS A 303 30.40 65.74 -17.88
N LYS A 304 30.99 65.85 -16.68
CA LYS A 304 30.25 65.83 -15.40
C LYS A 304 29.52 67.17 -15.16
N LYS A 305 28.32 67.13 -14.58
CA LYS A 305 27.69 68.26 -13.87
C LYS A 305 27.16 67.79 -12.50
N PRO A 306 27.02 68.68 -11.49
CA PRO A 306 27.17 68.29 -10.10
C PRO A 306 25.86 68.06 -9.33
N LYS A 307 25.99 67.39 -8.17
CA LYS A 307 24.94 67.21 -7.16
C LYS A 307 24.44 68.55 -6.62
N LYS A 308 23.14 68.64 -6.30
CA LYS A 308 22.64 69.51 -5.23
C LYS A 308 21.93 68.67 -4.17
N LYS A 309 22.31 68.88 -2.91
CA LYS A 309 21.51 68.55 -1.73
C LYS A 309 20.81 69.83 -1.28
N LYS A 310 19.50 69.78 -1.07
CA LYS A 310 18.84 70.11 0.20
C LYS A 310 17.42 69.58 0.13
#